data_AF-A0A0F9LVX2-F1
#
_entry.id   AF-A0A0F9LVX2-F1
#
_cell.length_a   1.000
_cell.length_b   1.000
_cell.length_c   1.000
_cell.angle_alpha   90.00
_cell.angle_beta   90.00
_cell.angle_gamma   90.00
#
_symmetry.space_group_name_H-M   'P 1'
#
loop_
_entity.id
_entity.type
_entity.pdbx_description
1 polymer ?
#
loop_
_entity_poly.entity_id
_entity_poly.type
_entity_poly.pdbx_seq_one_letter_code
_entity_poly.pdbx_strand_id
1 'polypeptide(L)' 'MNKRILAYLCLMGTSVALLWHFSNIWIYGSHYIGEPSRIVLSLETVLLVGIFGFGVFMIIKDMEV' A
#
# COMPACT_ATOMS: atom_id res chain seq x y z
N MET A 1 -6.30 -20.20 12.66
CA MET A 1 -5.76 -19.21 11.70
C MET A 1 -4.40 -18.75 12.18
N ASN A 2 -3.35 -18.89 11.36
CA ASN A 2 -1.99 -18.48 11.75
C ASN A 2 -1.96 -16.97 11.98
N LYS A 3 -1.53 -16.56 13.19
CA LYS A 3 -1.46 -15.14 13.58
C LYS A 3 -0.59 -14.32 12.62
N ARG A 4 0.42 -14.96 12.00
CA ARG A 4 1.31 -14.37 10.98
C ARG A 4 0.58 -14.04 9.68
N ILE A 5 -0.23 -14.97 9.16
CA ILE A 5 -1.05 -14.75 7.96
C ILE A 5 -2.05 -13.62 8.17
N LEU A 6 -2.71 -13.58 9.34
CA LEU A 6 -3.61 -12.48 9.68
C LEU A 6 -2.89 -11.13 9.67
N ALA A 7 -1.68 -11.05 10.24
CA ALA A 7 -0.90 -9.83 10.24
C ALA A 7 -0.53 -9.37 8.82
N TYR A 8 -0.14 -10.28 7.92
CA TYR A 8 0.16 -9.94 6.53
C TYR A 8 -1.09 -9.47 5.78
N LEU A 9 -2.25 -10.11 6.00
CA LEU A 9 -3.52 -9.68 5.43
C LEU A 9 -3.92 -8.28 5.91
N CYS A 10 -3.74 -7.98 7.20
CA CYS A 10 -3.95 -6.64 7.73
C CYS A 10 -3.01 -5.61 7.09
N LEU A 11 -1.72 -5.94 6.96
CA LEU A 11 -0.72 -5.07 6.34
C LEU A 11 -0.99 -4.81 4.86
N MET A 12 -1.45 -5.83 4.13
CA MET A 12 -1.89 -5.68 2.74
C MET A 12 -3.16 -4.83 2.67
N GLY A 13 -4.15 -5.07 3.53
CA GLY A 13 -5.40 -4.32 3.56
C GLY A 13 -5.19 -2.83 3.84
N THR A 14 -4.33 -2.49 4.80
CA THR A 14 -3.98 -1.08 5.09
C THR A 14 -3.22 -0.45 3.93
N SER A 15 -2.30 -1.18 3.29
CA SER A 15 -1.57 -0.69 2.12
C SER A 15 -2.49 -0.40 0.94
N VAL A 16 -3.48 -1.27 0.68
CA VAL A 16 -4.48 -1.05 -0.38
C VAL A 16 -5.35 0.17 -0.09
N ALA A 17 -5.80 0.34 1.16
CA ALA A 17 -6.61 1.50 1.54
C ALA A 17 -5.85 2.82 1.31
N LEU A 18 -4.55 2.85 1.65
CA LEU A 18 -3.69 4.02 1.43
C LEU A 18 -3.38 4.23 -0.05
N LEU A 19 -3.12 3.16 -0.83
CA LEU A 19 -2.94 3.26 -2.28
C LEU A 19 -4.19 3.81 -2.97
N TRP A 20 -5.38 3.41 -2.53
CA TRP A 20 -6.63 3.98 -3.02
C TRP A 20 -6.74 5.47 -2.70
N HIS A 21 -6.40 5.86 -1.47
CA HIS A 21 -6.37 7.26 -1.06
C HIS A 21 -5.43 8.09 -1.95
N PHE A 22 -4.19 7.63 -2.14
CA PHE A 22 -3.22 8.32 -3.00
C PHE A 22 -3.61 8.31 -4.48
N SER A 23 -4.27 7.26 -4.96
CA SER A 23 -4.82 7.23 -6.33
C SER A 23 -5.86 8.33 -6.53
N ASN A 24 -6.68 8.61 -5.52
CA ASN A 24 -7.61 9.73 -5.56
C ASN A 24 -6.89 11.09 -5.56
N ILE A 25 -5.74 11.23 -4.90
CA ILE A 25 -4.91 12.45 -4.98
C ILE A 25 -4.29 12.59 -6.37
N TRP A 26 -3.85 11.50 -7.00
CA TRP A 26 -3.34 11.52 -8.37
C TRP A 26 -4.39 11.98 -9.40
N ILE A 27 -5.64 11.53 -9.23
CA ILE A 27 -6.74 11.82 -10.18
C ILE A 27 -7.40 13.17 -9.87
N TYR A 28 -7.67 13.46 -8.60
CA TYR A 28 -8.51 14.59 -8.15
C TYR A 28 -7.75 15.66 -7.36
N GLY A 29 -6.45 15.46 -7.07
CA GLY A 29 -5.64 16.34 -6.22
C GLY A 29 -5.45 17.76 -6.76
N SER A 30 -5.82 18.03 -8.02
CA SER A 30 -5.92 19.39 -8.56
C SER A 30 -7.01 20.23 -7.88
N HIS A 31 -8.04 19.59 -7.29
CA HIS A 31 -9.28 20.28 -6.90
C HIS A 31 -9.52 20.36 -5.38
N TYR A 32 -8.99 19.44 -4.56
CA TYR A 32 -9.46 19.29 -3.17
C TYR A 32 -8.43 19.18 -2.06
N ILE A 33 -7.12 19.12 -2.34
CA ILE A 33 -5.94 19.23 -1.43
C ILE A 33 -4.82 18.51 -2.20
N GLY A 34 -4.00 19.29 -2.88
CA GLY A 34 -2.84 18.76 -3.60
C GLY A 34 -1.65 18.71 -2.66
N GLU A 35 -1.02 17.54 -2.52
CA GLU A 35 0.33 17.48 -1.99
C GLU A 35 1.22 18.39 -2.85
N PRO A 36 1.92 19.36 -2.26
CA PRO A 36 2.61 20.41 -3.03
C PRO A 36 3.72 19.84 -3.91
N SER A 37 4.26 18.68 -3.55
CA SER A 37 5.33 18.00 -4.26
C SER A 37 4.88 16.64 -4.78
N ARG A 38 4.68 16.55 -6.10
CA ARG A 38 4.45 15.27 -6.81
C ARG A 38 5.54 14.22 -6.54
N ILE A 39 6.74 14.66 -6.16
CA ILE A 39 7.85 13.80 -5.77
C ILE A 39 7.53 13.01 -4.50
N VAL A 40 6.95 13.66 -3.48
CA VAL A 40 6.59 13.01 -2.21
C VAL A 40 5.48 11.99 -2.46
N LEU A 41 4.41 12.39 -3.14
CA LEU A 41 3.32 11.49 -3.51
C LEU A 41 3.80 10.26 -4.30
N SER A 42 4.77 10.44 -5.20
CA SER A 42 5.38 9.33 -5.96
C SER A 42 6.18 8.40 -5.05
N LEU A 43 7.00 8.95 -4.15
CA LEU A 43 7.78 8.17 -3.18
C LEU A 43 6.88 7.38 -2.23
N GLU A 44 5.82 8.00 -1.72
CA GLU A 44 4.84 7.34 -0.84
C GLU A 44 4.08 6.23 -1.58
N THR A 45 3.69 6.48 -2.83
CA THR A 45 3.05 5.46 -3.68
C THR A 45 3.99 4.26 -3.90
N VAL A 46 5.26 4.50 -4.25
CA VAL A 46 6.25 3.43 -4.47
C VAL A 46 6.51 2.64 -3.19
N LEU A 47 6.64 3.32 -2.05
CA LEU A 47 6.83 2.66 -0.76
C LEU A 47 5.65 1.74 -0.42
N LEU A 48 4.41 2.22 -0.62
CA LEU A 48 3.21 1.43 -0.37
C LEU A 48 3.06 0.22 -1.28
N VAL A 49 3.39 0.36 -2.57
CA VAL A 49 3.45 -0.78 -3.50
C VAL A 49 4.49 -1.79 -3.00
N GLY A 50 5.64 -1.32 -2.52
CA GLY A 50 6.67 -2.17 -1.91
C GLY A 50 6.17 -2.92 -0.67
N ILE A 51 5.48 -2.24 0.25
CA ILE A 51 4.90 -2.86 1.45
C ILE A 51 3.84 -3.92 1.08
N PHE A 52 2.98 -3.60 0.11
CA PHE A 52 1.98 -4.56 -0.38
C PHE A 52 2.63 -5.79 -1.01
N GLY A 53 3.61 -5.60 -1.90
CA GLY A 53 4.37 -6.69 -2.52
C GLY A 53 5.12 -7.54 -1.51
N PHE A 54 5.69 -6.92 -0.46
CA PHE A 54 6.30 -7.63 0.65
C PHE A 54 5.29 -8.51 1.40
N GLY A 55 4.09 -8.00 1.67
CA GLY A 55 3.01 -8.78 2.28
C GLY A 55 2.63 -10.01 1.45
N VAL A 56 2.48 -9.85 0.13
CA VAL A 56 2.22 -10.95 -0.81
C VAL A 56 3.34 -11.99 -0.78
N PHE A 57 4.60 -11.54 -0.89
CA PHE A 57 5.77 -12.42 -0.87
C PHE A 57 5.85 -13.24 0.42
N MET A 58 5.60 -12.61 1.57
CA MET A 58 5.63 -13.30 2.87
C MET A 58 4.50 -14.31 3.01
N ILE A 59 3.31 -14.05 2.46
CA ILE A 59 2.21 -15.03 2.43
C ILE A 59 2.59 -16.23 1.57
N ILE A 60 3.10 -16.01 0.36
CA ILE A 60 3.52 -17.09 -0.55
C ILE A 60 4.57 -17.96 0.14
N LYS A 61 5.60 -17.33 0.72
CA LYS A 61 6.67 -18.03 1.44
C LYS A 61 6.16 -18.84 2.64
N ASP A 62 5.20 -18.32 3.40
CA ASP A 62 4.60 -19.05 4.54
C ASP A 62 3.63 -20.17 4.08
N MET A 63 3.18 -20.19 2.81
CA MET A 63 2.33 -21.24 2.24
C MET A 63 3.13 -22.34 1.52
N GLU A 64 4.34 -22.04 1.04
CA GLU A 64 5.26 -23.01 0.43
C GLU A 64 6.02 -23.88 1.45
N VAL A 65 5.97 -23.51 2.74
CA VAL A 65 6.55 -24.24 3.89
C VAL A 65 5.48 -25.06 4.59
#